data_AF-A0A633DDN4-F1
#
_entry.id   AF-A0A633DDN4-F1
#
_cell.length_a   1.000
_cell.length_b   1.000
_cell.length_c   1.000
_cell.angle_alpha   90.00
_cell.angle_beta   90.00
_cell.angle_gamma   90.00
#
_symmetry.space_group_name_H-M   'P 1'
#
loop_
_entity.id
_entity.type
_entity.pdbx_description
1 polymer ?
#
loop_
_entity_poly.entity_id
_entity_poly.type
_entity_poly.pdbx_seq_one_letter_code
_entity_poly.pdbx_strand_id
1 'polypeptide(L)'
;MITPKECGRLSQETVRDFINTCKCEDMNDIRRVLINLISTASQAIIATNGLDTALKALSDTSLYLQMTKPEYTQVQTGAGIRIQPVRKARH
;
A
#
# COMPACT_ATOMS: atom_id res chain seq x y z
N MET A 1 -21.07 -5.48 -5.48
CA MET A 1 -20.01 -4.95 -4.59
C MET A 1 -19.11 -6.11 -4.23
N ILE A 2 -17.79 -5.99 -4.41
CA ILE A 2 -16.85 -7.03 -3.98
C ILE A 2 -16.84 -7.16 -2.46
N THR A 3 -16.44 -8.32 -1.93
CA THR A 3 -16.36 -8.52 -0.48
C THR A 3 -15.17 -7.76 0.13
N PRO A 4 -15.17 -7.43 1.43
CA PRO A 4 -14.01 -6.81 2.08
C PRO A 4 -12.72 -7.63 1.94
N LYS A 5 -12.84 -8.97 2.00
CA LYS A 5 -11.70 -9.88 1.80
C LYS A 5 -11.13 -9.80 0.39
N GLU A 6 -12.00 -9.72 -0.61
CA GLU A 6 -11.60 -9.59 -2.00
C GLU A 6 -10.99 -8.21 -2.28
N CYS A 7 -11.58 -7.14 -1.73
CA CYS A 7 -11.03 -5.79 -1.79
C CYS A 7 -9.62 -5.72 -1.20
N GLY A 8 -9.40 -6.36 -0.04
CA GLY A 8 -8.09 -6.47 0.58
C GLY A 8 -7.07 -7.17 -0.32
N ARG A 9 -7.44 -8.32 -0.90
CA ARG A 9 -6.56 -9.06 -1.85
C ARG A 9 -6.18 -8.20 -3.06
N LEU A 10 -7.16 -7.55 -3.70
CA LEU A 10 -6.94 -6.72 -4.87
C LEU A 10 -6.07 -5.49 -4.56
N SER A 11 -6.29 -4.87 -3.40
CA SER A 11 -5.45 -3.78 -2.91
C SER A 11 -4.01 -4.24 -2.74
N GLN A 12 -3.82 -5.45 -2.18
CA GLN A 12 -2.48 -5.98 -1.96
C GLN A 12 -1.73 -6.27 -3.27
N GLU A 13 -2.42 -6.86 -4.24
CA GLU A 13 -1.87 -7.11 -5.57
C GLU A 13 -1.49 -5.81 -6.28
N THR A 14 -2.37 -4.80 -6.21
CA THR A 14 -2.13 -3.49 -6.81
C THR A 14 -0.88 -2.81 -6.26
N VAL A 15 -0.72 -2.79 -4.92
CA VAL A 15 0.46 -2.18 -4.28
C VAL A 15 1.75 -2.91 -4.67
N ARG A 16 1.73 -4.25 -4.64
CA ARG A 16 2.88 -5.09 -5.03
C ARG A 16 3.28 -4.83 -6.48
N ASP A 17 2.31 -4.88 -7.39
CA ASP A 17 2.57 -4.79 -8.82
C ASP A 17 3.03 -3.38 -9.19
N PHE A 18 2.48 -2.35 -8.54
CA PHE A 18 2.93 -0.97 -8.71
C PHE A 18 4.40 -0.78 -8.29
N ILE A 19 4.76 -1.18 -7.06
CA ILE A 19 6.16 -1.05 -6.58
C ILE A 19 7.12 -1.82 -7.49
N ASN A 20 6.79 -3.06 -7.84
CA ASN A 20 7.67 -3.90 -8.65
C ASN A 20 7.82 -3.37 -10.09
N THR A 21 6.82 -2.66 -10.62
CA THR A 21 6.88 -2.00 -11.93
C THR A 21 7.79 -0.77 -11.91
N CYS A 22 7.84 -0.05 -10.78
CA CYS A 22 8.68 1.14 -10.62
C CYS A 22 10.19 0.85 -10.58
N LYS A 23 10.60 -0.43 -10.44
CA LYS A 23 12.01 -0.86 -10.40
C LYS A 23 12.87 -0.05 -9.42
N CYS A 24 12.35 0.13 -8.20
CA CYS A 24 13.02 0.90 -7.15
C CYS A 24 14.43 0.35 -6.86
N GLU A 25 15.43 1.23 -6.86
CA GLU A 25 16.83 0.87 -6.62
C GLU A 25 17.11 0.77 -5.12
N ASP A 26 16.49 1.67 -4.35
CA ASP A 26 16.65 1.75 -2.90
C ASP A 26 15.33 1.97 -2.13
N MET A 27 15.44 2.06 -0.80
CA MET A 27 14.28 2.30 0.08
C MET A 27 13.69 3.71 -0.05
N ASN A 28 14.48 4.70 -0.50
CA ASN A 28 13.96 6.04 -0.75
C ASN A 28 13.05 6.07 -1.97
N ASP A 29 13.40 5.32 -3.02
CA ASP A 29 12.55 5.15 -4.20
C ASP A 29 11.22 4.51 -3.83
N ILE A 30 11.25 3.42 -3.06
CA ILE A 30 10.03 2.77 -2.56
C ILE A 30 9.17 3.76 -1.78
N ARG A 31 9.77 4.53 -0.87
CA ARG A 31 9.04 5.54 -0.09
C ARG A 31 8.39 6.58 -1.00
N ARG A 32 9.10 7.10 -2.00
CA ARG A 32 8.56 8.10 -2.95
C ARG A 32 7.39 7.55 -3.76
N VAL A 33 7.53 6.33 -4.27
CA VAL A 33 6.49 5.62 -5.03
C VAL A 33 5.24 5.39 -4.17
N LEU A 34 5.41 4.93 -2.93
CA LEU A 34 4.29 4.71 -2.00
C LEU A 34 3.59 6.02 -1.61
N ILE A 35 4.34 7.10 -1.37
CA ILE A 35 3.75 8.42 -1.11
C ILE A 35 2.91 8.87 -2.30
N ASN A 36 3.40 8.68 -3.53
CA ASN A 36 2.63 9.01 -4.72
C ASN A 36 1.32 8.20 -4.83
N LEU A 37 1.35 6.91 -4.49
CA LEU A 37 0.16 6.05 -4.48
C LEU A 37 -0.87 6.52 -3.45
N ILE A 38 -0.43 6.83 -2.22
CA ILE A 38 -1.29 7.37 -1.14
C ILE A 38 -1.90 8.71 -1.56
N SER A 39 -1.10 9.61 -2.16
CA SER A 39 -1.58 10.90 -2.66
C SER A 39 -2.65 10.72 -3.75
N THR A 40 -2.42 9.79 -4.69
CA THR A 40 -3.38 9.51 -5.78
C THR A 40 -4.69 8.95 -5.24
N ALA A 41 -4.64 8.00 -4.30
CA ALA A 41 -5.83 7.47 -3.65
C ALA A 41 -6.58 8.56 -2.85
N SER A 42 -5.85 9.45 -2.18
CA SER A 42 -6.44 10.56 -1.43
C SER A 42 -7.15 11.55 -2.35
N GLN A 43 -6.59 11.86 -3.53
CA GLN A 43 -7.24 12.68 -4.55
C GLN A 43 -8.55 12.04 -5.06
N ALA A 44 -8.58 10.70 -5.20
CA ALA A 44 -9.82 10.00 -5.54
C ALA A 44 -10.88 10.19 -4.44
N ILE A 45 -10.51 10.09 -3.15
CA ILE A 45 -11.43 10.35 -2.02
C ILE A 45 -11.91 11.80 -2.04
N ILE A 46 -11.04 12.77 -2.33
CA ILE A 46 -11.46 14.19 -2.45
C ILE A 46 -12.54 14.33 -3.54
N ALA A 47 -12.32 13.72 -4.70
CA ALA A 47 -13.25 13.78 -5.82
C ALA A 47 -14.61 13.10 -5.52
N THR A 48 -14.63 12.04 -4.71
CA THR A 48 -15.85 11.25 -4.44
C THR A 48 -16.56 11.61 -3.14
N ASN A 49 -15.83 12.07 -2.11
CA ASN A 49 -16.31 12.24 -0.75
C ASN A 49 -15.90 13.58 -0.10
N GLY A 50 -15.16 14.42 -0.82
CA GLY A 50 -14.70 15.72 -0.33
C GLY A 50 -13.43 15.67 0.53
N LEU A 51 -12.85 16.85 0.76
CA LEU A 51 -11.56 17.03 1.44
C LEU A 51 -11.58 16.52 2.89
N ASP A 52 -12.61 16.85 3.65
CA ASP A 52 -12.69 16.47 5.07
C ASP A 52 -12.68 14.95 5.26
N THR A 53 -13.38 14.22 4.39
CA THR A 53 -13.38 12.75 4.41
C THR A 53 -12.00 12.19 4.09
N ALA A 54 -11.30 12.76 3.10
CA ALA A 54 -9.94 12.35 2.76
C ALA A 54 -8.96 12.55 3.94
N LEU A 55 -9.03 13.71 4.59
CA LEU A 55 -8.20 14.01 5.77
C LEU A 55 -8.51 13.06 6.93
N LYS A 56 -9.80 12.79 7.18
CA LYS A 56 -10.19 11.85 8.23
C LYS A 56 -9.73 10.42 7.93
N ALA A 57 -9.87 9.94 6.69
CA ALA A 57 -9.42 8.61 6.29
C ALA A 57 -7.90 8.42 6.50
N LEU A 58 -7.09 9.45 6.20
CA LEU A 58 -5.65 9.42 6.46
C LEU A 58 -5.34 9.38 7.96
N SER A 59 -6.07 10.15 8.78
CA SER A 59 -5.92 10.14 10.23
C SER A 59 -6.28 8.77 10.85
N ASP A 60 -7.43 8.22 10.46
CA ASP A 60 -7.89 6.90 10.93
C ASP A 60 -6.91 5.79 10.51
N THR A 61 -6.36 5.88 9.28
CA THR A 61 -5.34 4.96 8.78
C THR A 61 -4.05 5.05 9.61
N SER A 62 -3.60 6.27 9.94
CA SER A 62 -2.43 6.48 10.80
C SER A 62 -2.59 5.80 12.15
N LEU A 63 -3.77 5.92 12.78
CA LEU A 63 -4.07 5.24 14.05
C LEU A 63 -4.10 3.72 13.88
N TYR A 64 -4.73 3.20 12.82
CA TYR A 64 -4.78 1.77 12.54
C TYR A 64 -3.39 1.17 12.38
N LEU A 65 -2.49 1.86 11.66
CA LEU A 65 -1.14 1.38 11.39
C LEU A 65 -0.32 1.13 12.68
N GLN A 66 -0.55 1.92 13.74
CA GLN A 66 0.11 1.74 15.04
C GLN A 66 -0.20 0.38 15.69
N MET A 67 -1.30 -0.27 15.31
CA MET A 67 -1.77 -1.54 15.86
C MET A 67 -1.50 -2.73 14.95
N THR A 68 -0.91 -2.51 13.77
CA THR A 68 -0.83 -3.54 12.72
C THR A 68 0.59 -4.01 12.48
N LYS A 69 0.71 -5.29 12.10
CA LYS A 69 1.98 -5.85 11.62
C LYS A 69 2.06 -5.67 10.09
N PRO A 70 3.26 -5.45 9.53
CA PRO A 70 3.42 -5.37 8.09
C PRO A 70 2.89 -6.62 7.38
N GLU A 71 2.16 -6.44 6.28
CA GLU A 71 1.66 -7.53 5.45
C GLU A 71 2.64 -7.94 4.33
N TYR A 72 3.73 -7.20 4.19
CA TYR A 72 4.79 -7.45 3.20
C TYR A 72 6.15 -7.59 3.85
N THR A 73 7.04 -8.29 3.15
CA THR A 73 8.48 -8.31 3.42
C THR A 73 9.23 -7.77 2.21
N GLN A 74 10.36 -7.12 2.46
CA GLN A 74 11.29 -6.69 1.42
C GLN A 74 12.21 -7.85 1.00
N VAL A 75 12.58 -7.87 -0.27
CA VAL A 75 13.55 -8.81 -0.85
C VAL A 75 14.50 -8.03 -1.75
N GLN A 76 15.80 -8.12 -1.47
CA GLN A 76 16.82 -7.61 -2.38
C GLN A 76 17.01 -8.59 -3.53
N THR A 77 16.98 -8.10 -4.75
CA THR A 77 17.29 -8.88 -5.95
C THR A 77 18.45 -8.24 -6.71
N GLY A 78 19.06 -8.97 -7.64
CA GLY A 78 20.09 -8.40 -8.55
C GLY A 78 19.57 -7.28 -9.46
N ALA A 79 18.25 -7.04 -9.48
CA ALA A 79 17.58 -6.01 -10.27
C ALA A 79 16.94 -4.90 -9.41
N GLY A 80 17.30 -4.80 -8.12
CA GLY A 80 16.75 -3.82 -7.17
C GLY A 80 15.89 -4.44 -6.06
N ILE A 81 15.10 -3.60 -5.38
CA ILE A 81 14.28 -4.03 -4.25
C ILE A 81 12.87 -4.41 -4.72
N ARG A 82 12.36 -5.53 -4.21
CA ARG A 82 10.97 -5.98 -4.41
C ARG A 82 10.28 -6.21 -3.09
N ILE A 83 8.95 -6.18 -3.10
CA ILE A 83 8.13 -6.60 -1.96
C ILE A 83 7.34 -7.86 -2.29
N GLN A 84 7.11 -8.69 -1.28
CA GLN A 84 6.27 -9.89 -1.36
C GLN A 84 5.41 -10.03 -0.11
N PRO A 85 4.21 -10.65 -0.20
CA PRO A 85 3.35 -10.89 0.95
C PRO A 85 4.06 -11.71 2.03
N VAL A 86 3.82 -11.40 3.30
CA VAL A 86 4.24 -12.24 4.42
C VAL A 86 3.54 -13.60 4.29
N ARG A 87 4.30 -14.69 4.20
CA ARG A 87 3.73 -16.04 4.21
C ARG A 87 3.10 -16.30 5.58
N LYS A 88 1.77 -16.40 5.64
CA LYS A 88 1.10 -16.93 6.84
C LYS A 88 1.47 -18.41 6.97
N ALA A 89 2.08 -18.78 8.09
CA ALA A 89 2.28 -20.19 8.41
C ALA A 89 0.91 -20.89 8.37
N ARG A 90 0.78 -21.96 7.58
CA ARG A 90 -0.40 -22.83 7.65
C ARG A 90 -0.27 -23.59 8.97
N HIS A 91 -1.10 -23.23 9.95
CA HIS A 91 -1.36 -24.05 11.12
C HIS A 91 -2.55 -24.97 10.81
#